data_AF-A0A7V4DCT8-F1
#
_entry.id   AF-A0A7V4DCT8-F1
#
_cell.length_a   1.000
_cell.length_b   1.000
_cell.length_c   1.000
_cell.angle_alpha   90.00
_cell.angle_beta   90.00
_cell.angle_gamma   90.00
#
_symmetry.space_group_name_H-M   'P 1'
#
loop_
_entity.id
_entity.type
_entity.pdbx_description
1 polymer ?
#
loop_
_entity_poly.entity_id
_entity_poly.type
_entity_poly.pdbx_seq_one_letter_code
_entity_poly.pdbx_strand_id
1 'polypeptide(L)' 'MAKKSAGLLLFRRKETALEVLLVHPGGPFWTKKDQGAWSIPKGEFEENEDPFQAAMREFTEETG' A
#
# COMPACT_ATOMS: atom_id res chain seq x y z
N MET A 1 -12.39 3.20 18.82
CA MET A 1 -10.93 3.36 18.58
C MET A 1 -10.71 3.73 17.12
N ALA A 2 -9.69 4.53 16.82
CA ALA A 2 -9.33 4.83 15.44
C ALA A 2 -8.64 3.60 14.82
N LYS A 3 -9.03 3.22 13.61
CA LYS A 3 -8.38 2.14 12.87
C LYS A 3 -6.95 2.55 12.51
N LYS A 4 -6.01 1.63 12.64
CA LYS A 4 -4.60 1.82 12.24
C LYS A 4 -4.33 1.04 10.96
N SER A 5 -3.42 1.57 10.16
CA SER A 5 -2.95 0.90 8.95
C SER A 5 -1.43 0.88 8.91
N ALA A 6 -0.88 -0.14 8.26
CA ALA A 6 0.54 -0.27 7.98
C ALA A 6 0.74 -0.57 6.49
N GLY A 7 1.87 -0.13 5.94
CA GLY A 7 2.17 -0.30 4.51
C GLY A 7 3.66 -0.17 4.22
N LEU A 8 4.06 -0.65 3.05
CA LEU A 8 5.45 -0.64 2.59
C LEU A 8 5.64 0.36 1.44
N LEU A 9 6.54 1.33 1.63
CA LEU A 9 7.04 2.15 0.52
C LEU A 9 8.19 1.41 -0.18
N LEU A 10 7.86 0.60 -1.17
CA LEU A 10 8.87 -0.04 -2.00
C LEU A 10 9.49 0.97 -2.96
N PHE A 11 10.79 0.86 -3.11
CA PHE A 11 11.55 1.64 -4.05
C PHE A 11 12.55 0.77 -4.80
N ARG A 12 12.92 1.20 -5.99
CA ARG A 12 14.10 0.71 -6.69
C ARG A 12 14.92 1.87 -7.21
N ARG A 13 16.24 1.68 -7.25
CA ARG A 13 17.17 2.64 -7.84
C ARG A 13 17.51 2.19 -9.25
N LYS A 14 17.25 3.07 -10.22
CA LYS A 14 17.83 3.01 -11.57
C LYS A 14 19.04 3.93 -11.62
N GLU A 15 19.86 3.78 -12.66
CA GLU A 15 21.03 4.63 -12.87
C GLU A 15 20.69 6.13 -12.89
N THR A 16 19.48 6.49 -13.37
CA THR A 16 19.06 7.87 -13.57
C THR A 16 17.94 8.33 -12.64
N ALA A 17 17.32 7.44 -11.85
CA ALA A 17 16.15 7.79 -11.04
C ALA A 17 15.89 6.84 -9.87
N LEU A 18 15.26 7.39 -8.82
CA LEU A 18 14.58 6.63 -7.78
C LEU A 18 13.13 6.41 -8.22
N GLU A 19 12.69 5.17 -8.27
CA GLU A 19 11.29 4.83 -8.56
C GLU A 19 10.64 4.25 -7.30
N VAL A 20 9.39 4.60 -7.07
CA VAL A 20 8.56 4.07 -5.97
C VAL A 20 7.36 3.33 -6.54
N LEU A 21 6.95 2.26 -5.85
CA LEU A 21 5.73 1.54 -6.21
C LEU A 21 4.52 2.26 -5.61
N LEU A 22 3.57 2.62 -6.47
CA LEU A 22 2.25 3.08 -6.07
C LEU A 22 1.21 2.11 -6.62
N VAL A 23 0.21 1.81 -5.80
CA VAL A 23 -0.96 1.02 -6.16
C VAL A 23 -2.16 1.94 -6.34
N HIS A 24 -3.01 1.59 -7.31
CA HIS A 24 -4.30 2.23 -7.49
C HIS A 24 -5.37 1.34 -6.83
N PRO A 25 -6.15 1.86 -5.86
CA PRO A 25 -7.15 1.05 -5.18
C PRO A 25 -8.18 0.48 -6.15
N GLY A 26 -8.42 -0.82 -6.04
CA GLY A 26 -9.44 -1.50 -6.83
C GLY A 26 -10.88 -1.21 -6.36
N GLY A 27 -11.85 -1.76 -7.09
CA GLY A 27 -13.25 -1.76 -6.70
C GLY A 27 -14.10 -0.61 -7.25
N PRO A 28 -15.45 -0.73 -7.20
CA PRO A 28 -16.36 0.14 -7.94
C PRO A 28 -16.27 1.63 -7.58
N PHE A 29 -15.87 1.92 -6.34
CA PHE A 29 -15.73 3.29 -5.86
C PHE A 29 -14.51 4.02 -6.47
N TRP A 30 -13.46 3.27 -6.81
CA TRP A 30 -12.17 3.81 -7.25
C TRP A 30 -11.96 3.71 -8.77
N THR A 31 -12.79 2.95 -9.49
CA THR A 31 -12.69 2.67 -10.94
C THR A 31 -12.49 3.90 -11.85
N LYS A 32 -12.90 5.10 -11.43
CA LYS A 32 -12.75 6.35 -12.22
C LYS A 32 -11.99 7.45 -11.46
N LYS A 33 -11.33 7.09 -10.37
CA LYS A 33 -10.62 8.04 -9.50
C LYS A 33 -9.14 7.83 -9.65
N ASP A 34 -8.51 8.50 -10.59
CA ASP A 34 -7.06 8.43 -10.78
C ASP A 34 -6.34 9.51 -9.98
N GLN A 35 -6.83 10.74 -10.02
CA GLN A 35 -6.18 11.84 -9.31
C GLN A 35 -6.38 11.71 -7.79
N GLY A 36 -5.28 11.68 -7.05
CA GLY A 36 -5.28 11.62 -5.59
C GLY A 36 -5.66 10.26 -4.99
N ALA A 37 -5.85 9.22 -5.80
CA ALA A 37 -6.21 7.88 -5.31
C ALA A 37 -5.02 6.94 -5.13
N TRP A 38 -3.88 7.24 -5.76
CA TRP A 38 -2.68 6.42 -5.68
C TRP A 38 -2.08 6.45 -4.26
N SER A 39 -1.65 5.29 -3.78
CA SER A 39 -1.01 5.17 -2.47
C SER A 39 0.03 4.04 -2.47
N ILE A 40 0.71 3.84 -1.34
CA ILE A 40 1.55 2.65 -1.14
C ILE A 40 0.65 1.43 -0.84
N PRO A 41 1.12 0.20 -1.13
CA PRO A 41 0.44 -0.99 -0.65
C PRO A 41 0.32 -0.96 0.88
N LYS A 42 -0.92 -1.06 1.39
CA LYS A 42 -1.21 -0.90 2.81
C LYS A 42 -2.57 -1.49 3.17
N GLY A 43 -2.73 -1.87 4.44
CA GLY A 43 -4.04 -2.24 4.98
C GLY A 43 -4.16 -2.04 6.47
N GLU A 44 -5.37 -2.32 6.97
CA GLU A 44 -5.71 -2.23 8.39
C GLU A 44 -5.11 -3.42 9.16
N PHE A 45 -4.80 -3.21 10.43
CA PHE A 45 -4.28 -4.26 11.30
C PHE A 45 -4.87 -4.12 12.71
N GLU A 46 -4.95 -5.24 13.42
CA GLU A 46 -5.48 -5.30 14.78
C GLU A 46 -4.44 -4.84 15.81
N GLU A 47 -4.87 -4.42 17.01
CA GLU A 47 -3.95 -3.88 18.04
C GLU A 47 -2.86 -4.88 18.49
N ASN A 48 -3.11 -6.17 18.31
CA ASN A 48 -2.22 -7.27 18.65
C ASN A 48 -1.41 -7.81 17.45
N GLU A 49 -1.54 -7.22 16.26
CA GLU A 49 -0.76 -7.57 15.08
C GLU A 49 0.48 -6.67 14.97
N ASP A 50 1.63 -7.25 14.63
CA ASP A 50 2.84 -6.48 14.35
C ASP A 50 2.64 -5.66 13.06
N PRO A 51 2.83 -4.31 13.10
CA PRO A 51 2.58 -3.47 11.93
C PRO A 51 3.42 -3.84 10.71
N PHE A 52 4.64 -4.34 10.89
CA PHE A 52 5.50 -4.74 9.78
C PHE A 52 5.02 -6.05 9.14
N GLN A 53 4.61 -7.04 9.94
CA GLN A 53 3.95 -8.25 9.43
C GLN A 53 2.67 -7.92 8.65
N ALA A 54 1.83 -7.02 9.16
CA ALA A 54 0.63 -6.56 8.45
C ALA A 54 1.00 -5.92 7.11
N ALA A 55 2.00 -5.02 7.09
CA ALA A 55 2.46 -4.37 5.88
C ALA A 55 3.02 -5.36 4.83
N MET A 56 3.71 -6.42 5.27
CA MET A 56 4.18 -7.50 4.38
C MET A 56 3.03 -8.32 3.80
N ARG A 57 2.04 -8.69 4.63
CA ARG A 57 0.84 -9.43 4.21
C ARG A 57 0.07 -8.65 3.14
N GLU A 58 -0.24 -7.39 3.42
CA GLU A 58 -0.96 -6.49 2.52
C GLU A 58 -0.21 -6.27 1.21
N PHE A 59 1.12 -6.14 1.26
CA PHE A 59 1.91 -6.07 0.04
C PHE A 59 1.72 -7.30 -0.86
N THR A 60 1.82 -8.51 -0.31
CA THR A 60 1.60 -9.75 -1.07
C THR A 60 0.17 -9.86 -1.59
N GLU A 61 -0.83 -9.44 -0.82
CA GLU A 61 -2.25 -9.47 -1.24
C GLU A 61 -2.52 -8.51 -2.42
N GLU A 62 -1.95 -7.29 -2.39
CA GLU A 62 -2.22 -6.27 -3.41
C GLU A 62 -1.34 -6.38 -4.66
N THR A 63 -0.19 -7.07 -4.58
CA THR A 63 0.74 -7.19 -5.73
C THR A 63 0.88 -8.60 -6.31
N GLY A 64 0.33 -9.63 -5.64
CA GLY A 64 0.53 -11.04 -6.00
C GLY A 64 1.94 -11.54 -5.70
#